data_AF-A0AAW2Y9H8-F1
#
_entry.id   AF-A0AAW2Y9H8-F1
#
_cell.length_a   1.000
_cell.length_b   1.000
_cell.length_c   1.000
_cell.angle_alpha   90.00
_cell.angle_beta   90.00
_cell.angle_gamma   90.00
#
_symmetry.space_group_name_H-M   'P 1'
#
loop_
_entity.id
_entity.type
_entity.pdbx_description
1 polymer ?
#
loop_
_entity_poly.entity_id
_entity_poly.type
_entity_poly.pdbx_seq_one_letter_code
_entity_poly.pdbx_strand_id
1 'polypeptide(L)'
;MIRSLKDEYGVSHATSSAIQSLIQDYFRRIFTSTTPNPGVIDEYLTCLTSKVSAAANAELIRPHTADKVQRVLNQMHPLKSPGPSGMSPCFFQKFWNIVRRDTTSCVLNILNKGPFTLSLMLLTLFCCLNVPAQRRF
;
A
#
# COMPACT_ATOMS: atom_id res chain seq x y z
N MET A 1 -12.25 15.49 22.74
CA MET A 1 -12.36 14.01 22.85
C MET A 1 -13.81 13.64 22.56
N ILE A 2 -14.06 12.75 21.59
CA ILE A 2 -15.43 12.32 21.23
C ILE A 2 -15.95 11.42 22.37
N ARG A 3 -17.14 11.71 22.91
CA ARG A 3 -17.71 11.00 24.07
C ARG A 3 -18.70 9.90 23.70
N SER A 4 -19.38 10.03 22.55
CA SER A 4 -20.33 9.04 22.03
C SER A 4 -20.65 9.33 20.57
N LEU A 5 -21.06 8.30 19.82
CA LEU A 5 -21.58 8.41 18.45
C LEU A 5 -23.02 7.87 18.38
N LYS A 6 -23.83 8.40 17.47
CA LYS A 6 -25.18 7.89 17.21
C LYS A 6 -25.18 6.98 15.99
N ASP A 7 -25.90 5.87 16.07
CA ASP A 7 -26.15 4.99 14.93
C ASP A 7 -27.33 5.49 14.06
N GLU A 8 -27.62 4.73 13.00
CA GLU A 8 -28.69 5.03 12.05
C GLU A 8 -30.11 4.89 12.62
N TYR A 9 -30.25 4.26 13.79
CA TYR A 9 -31.50 4.16 14.54
C TYR A 9 -31.61 5.23 15.63
N GLY A 10 -30.63 6.15 15.71
CA GLY A 10 -30.58 7.24 16.68
C GLY A 10 -30.08 6.84 18.08
N VAL A 11 -29.63 5.59 18.26
CA VAL A 11 -29.12 5.08 19.53
C VAL A 11 -27.68 5.55 19.73
N SER A 12 -27.37 6.02 20.93
CA SER A 12 -26.04 6.56 21.27
C SER A 12 -25.13 5.47 21.84
N HIS A 13 -23.98 5.29 21.21
CA HIS A 13 -22.91 4.37 21.60
C HIS A 13 -21.76 5.15 22.23
N ALA A 14 -21.44 4.84 23.50
CA ALA A 14 -20.35 5.49 24.25
C ALA A 14 -19.13 4.57 24.46
N THR A 15 -19.28 3.27 24.23
CA THR A 15 -18.20 2.29 24.42
C THR A 15 -17.22 2.34 23.25
N SER A 16 -15.91 2.26 23.53
CA SER A 16 -14.86 2.32 22.51
C SER A 16 -15.02 1.25 21.41
N SER A 17 -15.41 0.03 21.77
CA SER A 17 -15.64 -1.05 20.79
C SER A 17 -16.85 -0.76 19.89
N ALA A 18 -17.95 -0.29 20.46
CA ALA A 18 -19.16 0.06 19.71
C ALA A 18 -18.92 1.24 18.76
N ILE A 19 -18.21 2.27 19.23
CA ILE A 19 -17.78 3.42 18.40
C ILE A 19 -16.88 2.94 17.26
N GLN A 20 -15.91 2.06 17.52
CA GLN A 20 -15.01 1.52 16.50
C GLN A 20 -15.78 0.73 15.43
N SER A 21 -16.66 -0.18 15.84
CA SER A 21 -17.50 -0.96 14.91
C SER A 21 -18.40 -0.04 14.08
N LEU A 22 -19.04 0.94 14.71
CA LEU A 22 -19.92 1.90 14.02
C LEU A 22 -19.17 2.71 12.96
N ILE A 23 -17.95 3.19 13.27
CA ILE A 23 -17.11 3.90 12.32
C ILE A 23 -16.70 2.98 11.16
N GLN A 24 -16.29 1.76 11.47
CA GLN A 24 -15.89 0.78 10.44
C GLN A 24 -17.05 0.46 9.50
N ASP A 25 -18.23 0.19 10.04
CA ASP A 25 -19.41 -0.16 9.25
C ASP A 25 -19.90 1.02 8.41
N TYR A 26 -19.91 2.23 8.98
CA TYR A 26 -20.23 3.44 8.25
C TYR A 26 -19.30 3.64 7.05
N PHE A 27 -17.98 3.60 7.28
CA PHE A 27 -17.02 3.81 6.20
C PHE A 27 -17.02 2.67 5.20
N ARG A 28 -17.16 1.42 5.65
CA ARG A 28 -17.32 0.27 4.77
C ARG A 28 -18.52 0.47 3.85
N ARG A 29 -19.66 0.92 4.38
CA ARG A 29 -20.87 1.14 3.58
C ARG A 29 -20.68 2.23 2.53
N ILE A 30 -20.13 3.40 2.88
CA ILE A 30 -19.97 4.49 1.91
C ILE A 30 -18.88 4.22 0.87
N PHE A 31 -17.90 3.36 1.19
CA PHE A 31 -16.82 2.99 0.28
C PHE A 31 -17.06 1.65 -0.45
N THR A 32 -18.20 0.98 -0.23
CA THR A 32 -18.57 -0.23 -0.95
C THR A 32 -19.70 0.09 -1.92
N SER A 33 -19.49 -0.18 -3.21
CA SER A 33 -20.58 -0.09 -4.19
C SER A 33 -21.57 -1.23 -3.96
N THR A 34 -22.87 -0.91 -3.83
CA THR A 34 -23.93 -1.88 -3.56
C THR A 34 -24.40 -2.63 -4.81
N THR A 35 -24.22 -2.06 -6.00
CA THR A 35 -24.63 -2.66 -7.29
C THR A 35 -23.78 -2.08 -8.43
N PRO A 36 -22.55 -2.57 -8.64
CA PRO A 36 -21.79 -2.22 -9.82
C PRO A 36 -22.50 -2.78 -11.05
N ASN A 37 -22.95 -1.91 -11.97
CA ASN A 37 -23.41 -2.33 -13.29
C ASN A 37 -22.19 -2.36 -14.24
N PRO A 38 -21.73 -3.55 -14.69
CA PRO A 38 -20.56 -3.65 -15.56
C PRO A 38 -20.70 -2.84 -16.85
N GLY A 39 -21.92 -2.75 -17.41
CA GLY A 39 -22.16 -2.00 -18.65
C GLY A 39 -21.96 -0.49 -18.52
N VAL A 40 -22.33 0.09 -17.36
CA VAL A 40 -22.10 1.51 -17.09
C VAL A 40 -20.61 1.77 -16.88
N ILE A 41 -19.91 0.89 -16.16
CA ILE A 41 -18.46 1.03 -15.94
C ILE A 41 -17.72 1.00 -17.27
N ASP A 42 -18.01 0.04 -18.14
CA ASP A 42 -17.37 -0.08 -19.46
C ASP A 42 -17.66 1.14 -20.35
N GLU A 43 -18.87 1.69 -20.32
CA GLU A 43 -19.21 2.93 -21.03
C GLU A 43 -18.32 4.10 -20.59
N TYR A 44 -18.16 4.31 -19.27
CA TYR A 44 -17.27 5.35 -18.75
C TYR A 44 -15.79 5.08 -19.06
N LEU A 45 -15.34 3.83 -18.99
CA LEU A 45 -13.97 3.45 -19.32
C LEU A 45 -13.65 3.68 -20.81
N THR A 46 -14.64 3.55 -21.69
CA THR A 46 -14.48 3.79 -23.13
C THR A 46 -14.17 5.25 -23.46
N CYS A 47 -14.66 6.18 -22.64
CA CYS A 47 -14.35 7.62 -22.76
C CYS A 47 -12.95 7.98 -22.22
N LEU A 48 -12.28 7.09 -21.49
CA LEU A 48 -10.96 7.35 -20.93
C LEU A 48 -9.86 6.94 -21.91
N THR A 49 -8.95 7.86 -22.19
CA THR A 49 -7.71 7.53 -22.90
C THR A 49 -6.76 6.78 -21.96
N SER A 50 -6.35 5.56 -22.32
CA SER A 50 -5.35 4.83 -21.54
C SER A 50 -4.03 5.60 -21.50
N LYS A 51 -3.57 5.91 -20.29
CA LYS A 51 -2.25 6.53 -20.05
C LYS A 51 -1.13 5.50 -19.88
N VAL A 52 -1.48 4.23 -19.71
CA VAL A 52 -0.52 3.14 -19.51
C VAL A 52 -0.46 2.34 -20.81
N SER A 53 0.70 2.39 -21.49
CA SER A 53 0.92 1.57 -22.68
C SER A 53 0.94 0.09 -22.32
N ALA A 54 0.66 -0.79 -23.29
CA ALA A 54 0.74 -2.23 -23.08
C ALA A 54 2.13 -2.67 -22.57
N ALA A 55 3.19 -2.02 -23.05
CA ALA A 55 4.55 -2.25 -22.57
C ALA A 55 4.75 -1.83 -21.11
N ALA A 56 4.22 -0.66 -20.70
CA ALA A 56 4.27 -0.23 -19.30
C ALA A 56 3.45 -1.16 -18.40
N ASN A 57 2.29 -1.61 -18.86
CA ASN A 57 1.49 -2.58 -18.12
C ASN A 57 2.23 -3.92 -17.95
N ALA A 58 2.87 -4.42 -19.01
CA ALA A 58 3.69 -5.63 -18.96
C ALA A 58 4.86 -5.50 -17.97
N GLU A 59 5.43 -4.31 -17.82
CA GLU A 59 6.46 -4.04 -16.80
C GLU A 59 5.88 -4.01 -15.38
N LEU A 60 4.70 -3.41 -15.20
CA LEU A 60 4.02 -3.29 -13.90
C LEU A 60 3.56 -4.65 -13.34
N ILE A 61 3.14 -5.57 -14.21
CA ILE A 61 2.69 -6.92 -13.80
C ILE A 61 3.84 -7.93 -13.66
N ARG A 62 5.07 -7.55 -14.04
CA ARG A 62 6.21 -8.47 -13.98
C ARG A 62 6.55 -8.81 -12.54
N PRO A 63 6.83 -10.09 -12.22
CA PRO A 63 7.27 -10.49 -10.89
C PRO A 63 8.46 -9.67 -10.39
N HIS A 64 8.41 -9.28 -9.12
CA HIS A 64 9.52 -8.59 -8.47
C HIS A 64 10.67 -9.57 -8.25
N THR A 65 11.90 -9.06 -8.41
CA THR A 65 13.14 -9.84 -8.23
C THR A 65 13.99 -9.27 -7.09
N ALA A 66 14.87 -10.11 -6.54
CA ALA A 66 15.83 -9.74 -5.50
C ALA A 66 16.67 -8.52 -5.90
N ASP A 67 17.13 -8.47 -7.16
CA ASP A 67 17.91 -7.36 -7.69
C ASP A 67 17.12 -6.05 -7.74
N LYS A 68 15.81 -6.11 -7.96
CA LYS A 68 14.95 -4.92 -7.92
C LYS A 68 14.82 -4.41 -6.48
N VAL A 69 14.71 -5.30 -5.50
CA VAL A 69 14.65 -4.95 -4.07
C VAL A 69 15.94 -4.27 -3.61
N GLN A 70 17.10 -4.85 -3.94
CA GLN A 70 18.39 -4.26 -3.57
C GLN A 70 18.64 -2.91 -4.26
N ARG A 71 18.30 -2.79 -5.56
CA ARG A 71 18.45 -1.51 -6.28
C ARG A 71 17.61 -0.41 -5.66
N VAL A 72 16.35 -0.70 -5.33
CA VAL A 72 15.47 0.29 -4.68
C VAL A 72 15.97 0.64 -3.29
N LEU A 73 16.49 -0.33 -2.55
CA LEU A 73 17.10 -0.07 -1.25
C LEU A 73 18.24 0.95 -1.34
N ASN A 74 19.10 0.81 -2.35
CA ASN A 74 20.23 1.70 -2.58
C ASN A 74 19.81 3.08 -3.12
N GLN A 75 18.65 3.18 -3.77
CA GLN A 75 18.09 4.45 -4.24
C GLN A 75 17.38 5.25 -3.14
N MET A 76 17.05 4.62 -2.01
CA MET A 76 16.44 5.33 -0.89
C MET A 76 17.45 6.24 -0.17
N HIS A 77 17.06 7.48 0.09
CA HIS A 77 17.86 8.39 0.89
C HIS A 77 18.06 7.81 2.32
N PRO A 78 19.30 7.77 2.87
CA PRO A 78 19.58 7.13 4.16
C PRO A 78 18.78 7.67 5.35
N LEU A 79 18.39 8.95 5.28
CA LEU A 79 17.62 9.67 6.31
C LEU A 79 16.11 9.74 6.04
N LYS A 80 15.59 8.95 5.10
CA LYS A 80 14.13 8.91 4.89
C LYS A 80 13.46 8.42 6.18
N SER A 81 12.28 8.98 6.48
CA SER A 81 11.58 8.70 7.73
C SER A 81 11.49 7.20 8.00
N PRO A 82 11.88 6.74 9.20
CA PRO A 82 11.79 5.34 9.56
C PRO A 82 10.33 4.89 9.44
N GLY A 83 10.13 3.69 8.89
CA GLY A 83 8.82 3.05 8.98
C GLY A 83 8.42 2.83 10.44
N PRO A 84 7.21 2.36 10.71
CA PRO A 84 6.71 2.14 12.08
C PRO A 84 7.54 1.17 12.94
N SER A 85 8.53 0.47 12.35
CA SER A 85 9.53 -0.33 13.07
C SER A 85 10.72 0.48 13.61
N GLY A 86 10.82 1.78 13.34
CA GLY A 86 11.89 2.65 13.83
C GLY A 86 13.24 2.51 13.10
N MET A 87 13.38 1.55 12.16
CA MET A 87 14.62 1.34 11.41
C MET A 87 14.65 2.19 10.14
N SER A 88 15.73 2.98 9.99
CA SER A 88 15.95 3.81 8.80
C SER A 88 16.52 2.99 7.63
N PRO A 89 16.39 3.48 6.38
CA PRO A 89 17.01 2.84 5.21
C PRO A 89 18.53 2.66 5.36
N CYS A 90 19.20 3.55 6.10
CA CYS A 90 20.63 3.45 6.41
C CYS A 90 20.99 2.11 7.09
N PHE A 91 20.16 1.60 7.99
CA PHE A 91 20.38 0.31 8.64
C PHE A 91 20.42 -0.83 7.62
N PHE A 92 19.42 -0.91 6.75
CA PHE A 92 19.32 -1.96 5.74
C PHE A 92 20.41 -1.85 4.67
N GLN A 93 20.82 -0.64 4.31
CA GLN A 93 21.95 -0.41 3.40
C GLN A 93 23.27 -0.87 4.02
N LYS A 94 23.53 -0.52 5.28
CA LYS A 94 24.79 -0.83 5.97
C LYS A 94 24.92 -2.32 6.31
N PHE A 95 23.83 -2.96 6.72
CA PHE A 95 23.83 -4.37 7.13
C PHE A 95 23.25 -5.30 6.06
N TRP A 96 23.14 -4.86 4.80
CA TRP A 96 22.54 -5.64 3.72
C TRP A 96 23.12 -7.05 3.62
N ASN A 97 24.44 -7.21 3.74
CA ASN A 97 25.09 -8.52 3.66
C ASN A 97 24.58 -9.53 4.68
N ILE A 98 24.08 -9.06 5.83
CA ILE A 98 23.52 -9.89 6.91
C ILE A 98 22.02 -10.09 6.68
N VAL A 99 21.26 -9.02 6.43
CA VAL A 99 19.79 -9.05 6.40
C VAL A 99 19.18 -9.34 5.03
N ARG A 100 19.99 -9.41 3.96
CA ARG A 100 19.53 -9.54 2.56
C ARG A 100 18.58 -10.70 2.35
N ARG A 101 18.87 -11.85 2.96
CA ARG A 101 18.14 -13.09 2.72
C ARG A 101 16.71 -12.95 3.23
N ASP A 102 16.56 -12.64 4.52
CA ASP A 102 15.25 -12.56 5.17
C ASP A 102 14.45 -11.35 4.65
N THR A 103 15.12 -10.21 4.43
CA THR A 103 14.48 -9.00 3.90
C THR A 103 13.96 -9.24 2.48
N THR A 104 14.78 -9.82 1.60
CA THR A 104 14.37 -10.08 0.21
C THR A 104 13.26 -11.13 0.14
N SER A 105 13.38 -12.23 0.87
CA SER A 105 12.35 -13.26 0.90
C SER A 105 11.01 -12.71 1.40
N CYS A 106 11.02 -11.90 2.46
CA CYS A 106 9.82 -11.25 2.98
C CYS A 106 9.19 -10.31 1.95
N VAL A 107 9.99 -9.39 1.38
CA VAL A 107 9.54 -8.41 0.38
C VAL A 107 8.96 -9.11 -0.85
N LEU A 108 9.66 -10.11 -1.40
CA LEU A 108 9.22 -10.83 -2.59
C LEU A 108 7.96 -11.66 -2.34
N ASN A 109 7.83 -12.27 -1.17
CA ASN A 109 6.63 -13.01 -0.81
C ASN A 109 5.41 -12.09 -0.77
N ILE A 110 5.57 -10.87 -0.24
CA ILE A 110 4.51 -9.87 -0.16
C ILE A 110 4.15 -9.32 -1.54
N LEU A 111 5.15 -8.94 -2.33
CA LEU A 111 4.94 -8.32 -3.63
C LEU A 111 4.38 -9.28 -4.68
N ASN A 112 4.74 -10.56 -4.62
CA ASN A 112 4.36 -11.53 -5.65
C ASN A 112 3.18 -12.45 -5.28
N LYS A 113 2.82 -12.61 -4.00
CA LYS A 113 1.80 -13.60 -3.57
C LYS A 113 0.53 -13.04 -2.92
N GLY A 114 0.37 -11.73 -2.78
CA GLY A 114 -0.85 -11.14 -2.22
C GLY A 114 -0.93 -11.20 -0.68
N PRO A 115 -2.00 -10.67 -0.06
CA PRO A 115 -1.86 -9.99 1.23
C PRO A 115 -1.90 -10.94 2.42
N PHE A 116 -0.96 -10.75 3.35
CA PHE A 116 -1.21 -10.94 4.77
C PHE A 116 -0.75 -9.69 5.53
N THR A 117 -1.58 -9.28 6.48
CA THR A 117 -1.36 -8.18 7.41
C THR A 117 -0.11 -8.44 8.23
N LEU A 118 0.97 -7.71 7.94
CA LEU A 118 1.85 -7.25 9.01
C LEU A 118 2.69 -6.06 8.56
N SER A 119 2.31 -4.94 9.18
CA SER A 119 3.08 -3.74 9.39
C SER A 119 3.48 -2.96 8.13
N LEU A 120 2.99 -1.73 8.12
CA LEU A 120 3.35 -0.51 7.38
C LEU A 120 4.87 -0.25 7.13
N MET A 121 5.77 -1.18 7.41
CA MET A 121 7.20 -1.13 7.10
C MET A 121 7.49 -1.10 5.59
N LEU A 122 6.62 -1.70 4.76
CA LEU A 122 6.85 -1.86 3.32
C LEU A 122 6.22 -0.79 2.43
N LEU A 123 5.40 0.13 2.97
CA LEU A 123 4.84 1.20 2.15
C LEU A 123 5.94 2.10 1.57
N THR A 124 7.00 2.35 2.34
CA THR A 124 8.17 3.12 1.86
C THR A 124 8.89 2.41 0.71
N LEU A 125 9.00 1.08 0.77
CA LEU A 125 9.64 0.30 -0.28
C LEU A 125 8.72 0.16 -1.51
N PHE A 126 7.41 -0.02 -1.31
CA PHE A 126 6.39 -0.08 -2.37
C PHE A 126 6.28 1.24 -3.13
N CYS A 127 6.22 2.37 -2.42
CA CYS A 127 6.26 3.69 -3.04
C CYS A 127 7.55 3.90 -3.83
N CYS A 128 8.71 3.43 -3.35
CA CYS A 128 9.97 3.55 -4.10
C CYS A 128 10.11 2.55 -5.26
N LEU A 129 9.45 1.39 -5.22
CA LEU A 129 9.45 0.39 -6.29
C LEU A 129 8.63 0.79 -7.53
N ASN A 130 7.65 1.68 -7.33
CA ASN A 130 6.74 2.17 -8.38
C ASN A 130 6.99 3.61 -8.80
N VAL A 131 7.93 4.32 -8.16
CA VAL A 131 8.38 5.63 -8.64
C VAL A 131 9.44 5.40 -9.72
N PRO A 132 9.18 5.71 -11.00
CA PRO A 132 10.24 5.75 -11.99
C PRO A 132 11.28 6.76 -11.54
N ALA A 133 12.57 6.44 -11.72
CA ALA A 133 13.69 7.31 -11.36
C ALA A 133 13.47 8.72 -11.92
N GLN A 134 12.90 9.62 -11.10
CA GLN A 134 12.71 11.01 -11.46
C GLN A 134 14.10 11.63 -11.52
N ARG A 135 14.41 12.22 -12.68
CA ARG A 135 15.61 13.00 -12.96
C ARG A 135 15.89 13.93 -11.78
N ARG A 136 17.14 13.92 -11.32
CA ARG A 136 17.72 15.03 -10.57
C ARG A 136 17.50 16.31 -11.39
N PHE A 137 16.78 17.26 -10.80
CA PHE A 137 17.05 18.68 -10.99
C PHE A 137 17.84 19.16 -9.77
#